data_AF-A0A0S4LK02-F1
#
_entry.id   AF-A0A0S4LK02-F1
#
_cell.length_a   1.000
_cell.length_b   1.000
_cell.length_c   1.000
_cell.angle_alpha   90.00
_cell.angle_beta   90.00
_cell.angle_gamma   90.00
#
_symmetry.space_group_name_H-M   'P 1'
#
loop_
_entity.id
_entity.type
_entity.pdbx_description
1 polymer ?
#
loop_
_entity_poly.entity_id
_entity_poly.type
_entity_poly.pdbx_seq_one_letter_code
_entity_poly.pdbx_strand_id
1 'polypeptide(L)'
;MCKVTTIALTVSLLLGLSWSASIAGPESQPTSRSFVAEYPDVVNQRHAAYRRAFMEERYVELFAEGLSQSIKLPSPLYIRLEECQQPNAYYAPGPPKIVMCYELFDSFERAFADVPGGERGRVVMGSWLFVFFHELGHALVDQLHIPITGREEDAVDRFSTVLLTKVGEDGTDAALSGAYYFWLSSAKNKDPFSYWLNSVAGTPAHNFADENALNEQRFYNILCWVYGQHPDRYAWVVKNGTLPMARAQRCSHESLRMMKNWEILISQASVQQTAATSAPQSSIPLLSDYPKGRIVGRVVYPEVPSSGAEFSEIFVMLYPATKELTTWFSNPVAVKKQGCLVPRDYLPDGFPRFGDSDTDGSFTINDVLVGTYHLCAVYTWNTKRQNRDSKREAIAVVPNIKVQAGTDAKLTVRE
;
A
#
# COMPACT_ATOMS: atom_id res chain seq x y z
N MET A 1 25.19 6.70 -18.97
CA MET A 1 25.51 7.71 -17.94
C MET A 1 24.22 8.47 -17.68
N CYS A 2 23.45 8.01 -16.68
CA CYS A 2 22.03 8.30 -16.57
C CYS A 2 21.80 9.59 -15.78
N LYS A 3 20.94 10.46 -16.30
CA LYS A 3 20.58 11.79 -15.78
C LYS A 3 19.71 11.73 -14.51
N VAL A 4 19.95 10.77 -13.62
CA VAL A 4 19.20 10.61 -12.36
C VAL A 4 19.47 11.78 -11.41
N THR A 5 20.68 12.35 -11.45
CA THR A 5 21.04 13.57 -10.73
C THR A 5 20.14 14.75 -11.15
N THR A 6 19.76 14.84 -12.44
CA THR A 6 18.85 15.87 -12.95
C THR A 6 17.42 15.66 -12.42
N ILE A 7 16.96 14.41 -12.32
CA ILE A 7 15.64 14.09 -11.76
C ILE A 7 15.58 14.44 -10.27
N ALA A 8 16.58 14.03 -9.47
CA ALA A 8 16.62 14.34 -8.04
C ALA A 8 16.66 15.85 -7.75
N LEU A 9 17.47 16.62 -8.52
CA LEU A 9 17.57 18.08 -8.38
C LEU A 9 16.30 18.82 -8.84
N THR A 10 15.55 18.29 -9.81
CA THR A 10 14.32 18.94 -10.31
C THR A 10 13.12 18.69 -9.41
N VAL A 11 13.00 17.51 -8.78
CA VAL A 11 11.99 17.25 -7.73
C VAL A 11 12.05 18.32 -6.64
N SER A 12 13.27 18.72 -6.24
CA SER A 12 13.50 19.77 -5.24
C SER A 12 12.93 21.14 -5.63
N LEU A 13 13.05 21.53 -6.89
CA LEU A 13 12.54 22.81 -7.40
C LEU A 13 11.01 22.82 -7.60
N LEU A 14 10.43 21.70 -8.02
CA LEU A 14 9.01 21.64 -8.47
C LEU A 14 8.00 21.61 -7.33
N LEU A 15 8.43 21.18 -6.15
CA LEU A 15 7.63 21.20 -4.92
C LEU A 15 7.86 22.49 -4.10
N GLY A 16 8.64 23.45 -4.63
CA GLY A 16 8.97 24.71 -3.98
C GLY A 16 7.78 25.66 -3.88
N LEU A 17 7.16 25.71 -2.69
CA LEU A 17 6.42 26.87 -2.22
C LEU A 17 7.37 28.08 -2.20
N SER A 18 7.01 29.13 -2.93
CA SER A 18 7.72 30.41 -2.88
C SER A 18 7.64 31.00 -1.48
N TRP A 19 8.73 30.96 -0.73
CA TRP A 19 8.90 31.76 0.48
C TRP A 19 9.77 32.97 0.16
N SER A 20 9.18 34.16 0.33
CA SER A 20 9.89 35.42 0.36
C SER A 20 10.92 35.36 1.49
N ALA A 21 12.19 35.56 1.16
CA ALA A 21 13.28 35.59 2.13
C ALA A 21 13.04 36.72 3.15
N SER A 22 12.85 36.35 4.42
CA SER A 22 12.99 37.26 5.55
C SER A 22 14.15 36.79 6.43
N ILE A 23 15.08 37.72 6.58
CA ILE A 23 16.32 37.81 7.38
C ILE A 23 16.55 36.73 8.45
N ALA A 24 17.76 36.18 8.38
CA ALA A 24 18.33 35.14 9.23
C ALA A 24 18.32 35.46 10.73
N GLY A 25 17.76 34.53 11.52
CA GLY A 25 18.07 34.30 12.93
C GLY A 25 19.10 33.18 13.09
N PRO A 26 19.66 32.97 14.30
CA PRO A 26 20.81 32.11 14.52
C PRO A 26 20.52 30.65 14.14
N GLU A 27 21.50 30.07 13.48
CA GLU A 27 21.54 28.74 12.86
C GLU A 27 21.06 27.65 13.82
N SER A 28 19.83 27.18 13.60
CA SER A 28 19.35 25.92 14.19
C SER A 28 19.91 24.76 13.38
N GLN A 29 20.39 23.74 14.09
CA GLN A 29 20.94 22.48 13.58
C GLN A 29 20.12 21.92 12.39
N PRO A 30 20.75 21.24 11.41
CA PRO A 30 20.06 20.77 10.22
C PRO A 30 18.87 19.90 10.61
N THR A 31 17.68 20.41 10.32
CA THR A 31 16.38 19.81 10.63
C THR A 31 16.34 18.34 10.19
N SER A 32 15.81 17.46 11.04
CA SER A 32 15.59 16.01 10.84
C SER A 32 15.40 15.59 9.38
N ARG A 33 16.19 14.63 8.89
CA ARG A 33 16.04 14.06 7.54
C ARG A 33 14.70 13.33 7.43
N SER A 34 13.75 13.90 6.67
CA SER A 34 12.44 13.28 6.40
C SER A 34 12.56 11.97 5.63
N PHE A 35 13.60 11.80 4.81
CA PHE A 35 13.84 10.60 4.02
C PHE A 35 15.25 10.08 4.28
N VAL A 36 15.40 8.75 4.40
CA VAL A 36 16.67 8.09 4.76
C VAL A 36 16.90 6.89 3.85
N ALA A 37 18.04 6.83 3.16
CA ALA A 37 18.41 5.68 2.33
C ALA A 37 18.99 4.54 3.18
N GLU A 38 18.58 3.29 2.90
CA GLU A 38 19.10 2.09 3.54
C GLU A 38 19.45 1.00 2.52
N TYR A 39 20.60 0.36 2.74
CA TYR A 39 21.10 -0.75 1.93
C TYR A 39 21.56 -1.90 2.84
N PRO A 40 20.66 -2.77 3.29
CA PRO A 40 21.01 -3.99 4.03
C PRO A 40 22.03 -4.85 3.28
N ASP A 41 22.67 -5.76 4.01
CA ASP A 41 23.55 -6.75 3.43
C ASP A 41 22.78 -7.70 2.51
N VAL A 42 23.46 -8.18 1.47
CA VAL A 42 22.88 -9.02 0.43
C VAL A 42 23.70 -10.30 0.29
N VAL A 43 23.01 -11.42 0.08
CA VAL A 43 23.62 -12.74 -0.06
C VAL A 43 23.81 -13.10 -1.53
N ASN A 44 22.88 -12.70 -2.41
CA ASN A 44 22.97 -13.00 -3.84
C ASN A 44 24.03 -12.12 -4.52
N GLN A 45 24.94 -12.76 -5.27
CA GLN A 45 26.03 -12.06 -5.97
C GLN A 45 25.53 -11.06 -7.03
N ARG A 46 24.41 -11.34 -7.68
CA ARG A 46 23.80 -10.43 -8.65
C ARG A 46 23.20 -9.21 -7.96
N HIS A 47 22.47 -9.40 -6.86
CA HIS A 47 21.94 -8.29 -6.06
C HIS A 47 23.06 -7.46 -5.43
N ALA A 48 24.19 -8.07 -5.07
CA ALA A 48 25.40 -7.35 -4.65
C ALA A 48 25.94 -6.40 -5.72
N ALA A 49 25.82 -6.75 -7.01
CA ALA A 49 26.19 -5.84 -8.09
C ALA A 49 25.21 -4.66 -8.20
N TYR A 50 23.91 -4.89 -8.07
CA TYR A 50 22.91 -3.81 -8.03
C TYR A 50 23.12 -2.89 -6.83
N ARG A 51 23.26 -3.45 -5.63
CA ARG A 51 23.56 -2.69 -4.40
C ARG A 51 24.77 -1.78 -4.59
N ARG A 52 25.86 -2.33 -5.14
CA ARG A 52 27.08 -1.55 -5.40
C ARG A 52 26.82 -0.41 -6.39
N ALA A 53 26.17 -0.69 -7.52
CA ALA A 53 25.87 0.33 -8.52
C ALA A 53 24.98 1.45 -7.95
N PHE A 54 23.96 1.12 -7.17
CA PHE A 54 23.08 2.09 -6.53
C PHE A 54 23.82 2.99 -5.52
N MET A 55 24.71 2.40 -4.71
CA MET A 55 25.52 3.13 -3.74
C MET A 55 26.58 4.01 -4.41
N GLU A 56 27.28 3.50 -5.44
CA GLU A 56 28.31 4.24 -6.18
C GLU A 56 27.71 5.46 -6.89
N GLU A 57 26.52 5.30 -7.48
CA GLU A 57 25.79 6.37 -8.16
C GLU A 57 24.96 7.24 -7.19
N ARG A 58 24.90 6.86 -5.91
CA ARG A 58 24.13 7.54 -4.84
C ARG A 58 22.66 7.77 -5.20
N TYR A 59 22.03 6.86 -5.95
CA TYR A 59 20.69 7.10 -6.50
C TYR A 59 19.65 7.33 -5.41
N VAL A 60 19.58 6.45 -4.42
CA VAL A 60 18.57 6.54 -3.34
C VAL A 60 18.87 7.72 -2.43
N GLU A 61 20.14 7.99 -2.17
CA GLU A 61 20.60 9.11 -1.36
C GLU A 61 20.20 10.44 -1.99
N LEU A 62 20.42 10.60 -3.30
CA LEU A 62 20.03 11.81 -4.02
C LEU A 62 18.51 12.00 -4.03
N PHE A 63 17.72 10.93 -4.16
CA PHE A 63 16.27 11.01 -3.99
C PHE A 63 15.86 11.39 -2.57
N ALA A 64 16.45 10.77 -1.56
CA ALA A 64 16.16 11.07 -0.16
C ALA A 64 16.52 12.52 0.18
N GLU A 65 17.66 13.02 -0.29
CA GLU A 65 18.08 14.41 -0.14
C GLU A 65 17.12 15.37 -0.84
N GLY A 66 16.80 15.09 -2.11
CA GLY A 66 15.92 15.94 -2.90
C GLY A 66 14.49 16.01 -2.35
N LEU A 67 13.94 14.87 -1.92
CA LEU A 67 12.64 14.78 -1.28
C LEU A 67 12.62 15.44 0.11
N SER A 68 13.69 15.30 0.90
CA SER A 68 13.78 15.95 2.23
C SER A 68 13.82 17.47 2.17
N GLN A 69 14.26 18.04 1.04
CA GLN A 69 14.22 19.48 0.79
C GLN A 69 12.81 19.96 0.43
N SER A 70 12.01 19.10 -0.19
CA SER A 70 10.67 19.45 -0.70
C SER A 70 9.53 19.09 0.22
N ILE A 71 9.64 17.99 0.95
CA ILE A 71 8.55 17.39 1.72
C ILE A 71 9.03 17.20 3.16
N LYS A 72 8.28 17.78 4.09
CA LYS A 72 8.46 17.54 5.52
C LYS A 72 7.46 16.47 5.94
N LEU A 73 7.97 15.34 6.44
CA LEU A 73 7.15 14.24 6.93
C LEU A 73 7.08 14.25 8.46
N PRO A 74 5.99 13.77 9.07
CA PRO A 74 5.87 13.64 10.53
C PRO A 74 6.91 12.70 11.13
N SER A 75 7.31 11.68 10.39
CA SER A 75 8.34 10.74 10.79
C SER A 75 9.29 10.45 9.63
N PRO A 76 10.54 10.05 9.90
CA PRO A 76 11.47 9.65 8.84
C PRO A 76 10.91 8.48 8.04
N LEU A 77 10.90 8.62 6.72
CA LEU A 77 10.59 7.56 5.76
C LEU A 77 11.88 6.92 5.27
N TYR A 78 12.04 5.63 5.52
CA TYR A 78 13.21 4.87 5.09
C TYR A 78 13.01 4.34 3.67
N ILE A 79 13.91 4.64 2.75
CA ILE A 79 13.93 4.09 1.39
C ILE A 79 14.97 2.97 1.36
N ARG A 80 14.49 1.73 1.32
CA ARG A 80 15.29 0.55 1.58
C ARG A 80 15.36 -0.36 0.36
N LEU A 81 16.57 -0.68 -0.08
CA LEU A 81 16.80 -1.65 -1.16
C LEU A 81 17.33 -2.96 -0.56
N GLU A 82 16.54 -4.03 -0.63
CA GLU A 82 16.87 -5.30 0.03
C GLU A 82 16.50 -6.53 -0.81
N GLU A 83 16.92 -7.71 -0.37
CA GLU A 83 16.52 -9.00 -0.94
C GLU A 83 15.21 -9.47 -0.29
N CYS A 84 14.18 -9.64 -1.11
CA CYS A 84 12.84 -9.99 -0.61
C CYS A 84 12.45 -11.44 -0.91
N GLN A 85 13.30 -12.21 -1.60
CA GLN A 85 13.02 -13.56 -2.11
C GLN A 85 11.95 -13.62 -3.21
N GLN A 86 11.32 -12.49 -3.54
CA GLN A 86 10.32 -12.36 -4.60
C GLN A 86 10.36 -10.96 -5.22
N PRO A 87 10.05 -10.80 -6.53
CA PRO A 87 9.96 -9.49 -7.15
C PRO A 87 8.83 -8.67 -6.53
N ASN A 88 9.17 -7.62 -5.78
CA ASN A 88 8.17 -6.78 -5.14
C ASN A 88 8.68 -5.35 -4.90
N ALA A 89 7.74 -4.44 -4.64
CA ALA A 89 7.97 -3.17 -3.98
C ALA A 89 6.72 -2.86 -3.15
N TYR A 90 6.90 -2.24 -1.98
CA TYR A 90 5.77 -1.91 -1.12
C TYR A 90 6.13 -0.81 -0.12
N TYR A 91 5.15 0.01 0.21
CA TYR A 91 5.15 0.82 1.41
C TYR A 91 4.72 0.00 2.64
N ALA A 92 5.45 0.13 3.74
CA ALA A 92 5.09 -0.44 5.03
C ALA A 92 4.88 0.69 6.07
N PRO A 93 3.68 0.80 6.69
CA PRO A 93 3.35 1.86 7.65
C PRO A 93 3.89 1.62 9.08
N GLY A 94 4.77 0.61 9.27
CA GLY A 94 5.45 0.30 10.54
C GLY A 94 6.47 1.40 10.90
N PRO A 95 7.74 1.15 11.30
CA PRO A 95 8.71 2.22 11.04
C PRO A 95 8.61 2.54 9.53
N PRO A 96 8.16 3.75 9.13
CA PRO A 96 7.64 3.92 7.79
C PRO A 96 8.73 3.71 6.76
N LYS A 97 8.50 2.81 5.81
CA LYS A 97 9.53 2.49 4.82
C LYS A 97 8.95 2.12 3.46
N ILE A 98 9.64 2.55 2.42
CA ILE A 98 9.47 2.04 1.06
C ILE A 98 10.52 0.95 0.88
N VAL A 99 10.08 -0.27 0.59
CA VAL A 99 10.95 -1.39 0.27
C VAL A 99 10.96 -1.60 -1.23
N MET A 100 12.15 -1.52 -1.83
CA MET A 100 12.38 -1.80 -3.25
C MET A 100 13.24 -3.05 -3.38
N CYS A 101 12.64 -4.18 -3.74
CA CYS A 101 13.34 -5.46 -3.76
C CYS A 101 14.29 -5.57 -4.98
N TYR A 102 15.48 -6.11 -4.79
CA TYR A 102 16.40 -6.34 -5.92
C TYR A 102 15.83 -7.31 -6.96
N GLU A 103 14.96 -8.24 -6.55
CA GLU A 103 14.28 -9.17 -7.44
C GLU A 103 13.30 -8.45 -8.40
N LEU A 104 12.81 -7.26 -8.04
CA LEU A 104 11.99 -6.44 -8.94
C LEU A 104 12.82 -5.91 -10.11
N PHE A 105 14.08 -5.52 -9.86
CA PHE A 105 15.03 -5.19 -10.93
C PHE A 105 15.25 -6.36 -11.88
N ASP A 106 15.39 -7.56 -11.34
CA ASP A 106 15.51 -8.77 -12.16
C ASP A 106 14.25 -9.07 -12.98
N SER A 107 13.07 -8.73 -12.46
CA SER A 107 11.82 -8.80 -13.22
C SER A 107 11.83 -7.84 -14.40
N PHE A 108 12.23 -6.59 -14.19
CA PHE A 108 12.32 -5.61 -15.28
C PHE A 108 13.35 -6.00 -16.34
N GLU A 109 14.56 -6.44 -15.95
CA GLU A 109 15.58 -6.91 -16.88
C GLU A 109 15.08 -8.07 -17.74
N ARG A 110 14.30 -8.99 -17.17
CA ARG A 110 13.67 -10.10 -17.91
C ARG A 110 12.55 -9.61 -18.83
N ALA A 111 11.66 -8.76 -18.34
CA ALA A 111 10.56 -8.22 -19.13
C ALA A 111 11.06 -7.44 -20.36
N PHE A 112 12.18 -6.73 -20.22
CA PHE A 112 12.80 -5.94 -21.29
C PHE A 112 13.95 -6.67 -22.01
N ALA A 113 14.01 -8.01 -21.95
CA ALA A 113 15.08 -8.78 -22.59
C ALA A 113 15.18 -8.54 -24.11
N ASP A 114 14.05 -8.28 -24.78
CA ASP A 114 14.02 -8.00 -26.22
C ASP A 114 14.33 -6.54 -26.57
N VAL A 115 14.42 -5.65 -25.57
CA VAL A 115 14.85 -4.26 -25.77
C VAL A 115 16.37 -4.25 -25.99
N PRO A 116 16.89 -3.54 -27.02
CA PRO A 116 18.33 -3.41 -27.25
C PRO A 116 19.08 -2.90 -26.03
N GLY A 117 20.27 -3.44 -25.74
CA GLY A 117 21.00 -3.17 -24.49
C GLY A 117 21.28 -1.69 -24.20
N GLY A 118 21.51 -0.86 -25.23
CA GLY A 118 21.70 0.59 -25.06
C GLY A 118 20.46 1.34 -24.56
N GLU A 119 19.28 0.76 -24.71
CA GLU A 119 17.99 1.29 -24.25
C GLU A 119 17.42 0.53 -23.05
N ARG A 120 17.76 -0.76 -22.91
CA ARG A 120 17.28 -1.64 -21.83
C ARG A 120 17.50 -1.03 -20.44
N GLY A 121 18.70 -0.54 -20.16
CA GLY A 121 18.99 0.07 -18.86
C GLY A 121 18.11 1.30 -18.56
N ARG A 122 17.71 2.05 -19.59
CA ARG A 122 16.82 3.22 -19.41
C ARG A 122 15.40 2.79 -19.07
N VAL A 123 14.84 1.80 -19.78
CA VAL A 123 13.49 1.32 -19.49
C VAL A 123 13.41 0.57 -18.16
N VAL A 124 14.43 -0.20 -17.81
CA VAL A 124 14.52 -0.88 -16.50
C VAL A 124 14.57 0.14 -15.36
N MET A 125 15.44 1.15 -15.46
CA MET A 125 15.53 2.20 -14.44
C MET A 125 14.28 3.07 -14.41
N GLY A 126 13.70 3.36 -15.57
CA GLY A 126 12.46 4.12 -15.70
C GLY A 126 11.28 3.43 -15.02
N SER A 127 11.11 2.12 -15.24
CA SER A 127 10.07 1.33 -14.56
C SER A 127 10.31 1.26 -13.06
N TRP A 128 11.56 1.13 -12.61
CA TRP A 128 11.88 1.19 -11.18
C TRP A 128 11.52 2.54 -10.55
N LEU A 129 11.84 3.65 -11.23
CA LEU A 129 11.48 5.00 -10.77
C LEU A 129 9.97 5.18 -10.69
N PHE A 130 9.24 4.70 -11.69
CA PHE A 130 7.77 4.73 -11.68
C PHE A 130 7.21 4.01 -10.44
N VAL A 131 7.69 2.80 -10.15
CA VAL A 131 7.24 2.04 -8.97
C VAL A 131 7.68 2.72 -7.67
N PHE A 132 8.91 3.23 -7.59
CA PHE A 132 9.36 3.98 -6.41
C PHE A 132 8.43 5.17 -6.09
N PHE A 133 8.06 5.97 -7.09
CA PHE A 133 7.16 7.11 -6.89
C PHE A 133 5.71 6.69 -6.64
N HIS A 134 5.30 5.49 -7.08
CA HIS A 134 4.03 4.89 -6.70
C HIS A 134 4.02 4.56 -5.19
N GLU A 135 5.05 3.87 -4.68
CA GLU A 135 5.19 3.60 -3.24
C GLU A 135 5.35 4.88 -2.40
N LEU A 136 6.00 5.90 -2.95
CA LEU A 136 6.02 7.23 -2.32
C LEU A 136 4.61 7.81 -2.20
N GLY A 137 3.74 7.58 -3.19
CA GLY A 137 2.34 7.96 -3.12
C GLY A 137 1.65 7.36 -1.89
N HIS A 138 1.79 6.05 -1.66
CA HIS A 138 1.25 5.39 -0.46
C HIS A 138 1.82 5.97 0.82
N ALA A 139 3.14 6.17 0.87
CA ALA A 139 3.80 6.75 2.03
C ALA A 139 3.27 8.16 2.36
N LEU A 140 3.02 8.98 1.33
CA LEU A 140 2.44 10.32 1.51
C LEU A 140 0.98 10.24 1.95
N VAL A 141 0.19 9.31 1.40
CA VAL A 141 -1.21 9.11 1.82
C VAL A 141 -1.29 8.78 3.31
N ASP A 142 -0.49 7.82 3.76
CA ASP A 142 -0.45 7.40 5.15
C ASP A 142 0.12 8.49 6.08
N GLN A 143 1.34 8.95 5.83
CA GLN A 143 2.03 9.90 6.73
C GLN A 143 1.30 11.24 6.83
N LEU A 144 0.80 11.75 5.71
CA LEU A 144 0.12 13.04 5.65
C LEU A 144 -1.40 12.93 5.83
N HIS A 145 -1.92 11.71 6.09
CA HIS A 145 -3.34 11.42 6.26
C HIS A 145 -4.20 11.99 5.12
N ILE A 146 -3.72 11.83 3.88
CA ILE A 146 -4.40 12.37 2.69
C ILE A 146 -5.67 11.54 2.45
N PRO A 147 -6.87 12.17 2.38
CA PRO A 147 -8.10 11.43 2.18
C PRO A 147 -8.21 10.89 0.74
N ILE A 148 -8.46 9.59 0.62
CA ILE A 148 -8.73 8.90 -0.64
C ILE A 148 -10.18 8.44 -0.68
N THR A 149 -10.91 8.82 -1.74
CA THR A 149 -12.34 8.49 -1.92
C THR A 149 -12.59 7.51 -3.07
N GLY A 150 -11.53 6.93 -3.64
CA GLY A 150 -11.57 5.96 -4.73
C GLY A 150 -10.53 4.85 -4.53
N ARG A 151 -10.09 4.20 -5.62
CA ARG A 151 -8.98 3.23 -5.57
C ARG A 151 -7.68 3.97 -5.30
N GLU A 152 -6.99 3.63 -4.22
CA GLU A 152 -5.73 4.25 -3.84
C GLU A 152 -4.63 3.97 -4.87
N GLU A 153 -4.51 2.72 -5.33
CA GLU A 153 -3.61 2.30 -6.42
C GLU A 153 -3.70 3.20 -7.66
N ASP A 154 -4.92 3.53 -8.10
CA ASP A 154 -5.13 4.44 -9.23
C ASP A 154 -4.67 5.87 -8.90
N ALA A 155 -4.85 6.30 -7.65
CA ALA A 155 -4.46 7.63 -7.20
C ALA A 155 -2.94 7.77 -7.12
N VAL A 156 -2.23 6.74 -6.65
CA VAL A 156 -0.77 6.74 -6.52
C VAL A 156 -0.04 6.46 -7.84
N ASP A 157 -0.63 5.68 -8.76
CA ASP A 157 -0.16 5.59 -10.16
C ASP A 157 -0.20 6.96 -10.86
N ARG A 158 -1.28 7.70 -10.61
CA ARG A 158 -1.46 9.05 -11.13
C ARG A 158 -0.42 9.99 -10.55
N PHE A 159 -0.22 9.93 -9.24
CA PHE A 159 0.80 10.70 -8.55
C PHE A 159 2.18 10.46 -9.16
N SER A 160 2.58 9.19 -9.29
CA SER A 160 3.84 8.79 -9.89
C SER A 160 4.00 9.35 -11.31
N THR A 161 3.02 9.10 -12.18
CA THR A 161 3.04 9.58 -13.57
C THR A 161 3.22 11.09 -13.66
N VAL A 162 2.39 11.83 -12.90
CA VAL A 162 2.33 13.28 -12.97
C VAL A 162 3.59 13.90 -12.39
N LEU A 163 4.08 13.42 -11.25
CA LEU A 163 5.33 13.88 -10.67
C LEU A 163 6.49 13.67 -11.65
N LEU A 164 6.57 12.48 -12.24
CA LEU A 164 7.57 12.12 -13.23
C LEU A 164 7.50 12.97 -14.51
N THR A 165 6.31 13.41 -14.94
CA THR A 165 6.23 14.34 -16.09
C THR A 165 6.80 15.73 -15.76
N LYS A 166 6.76 16.15 -14.49
CA LYS A 166 7.25 17.48 -14.10
C LYS A 166 8.76 17.56 -14.00
N VAL A 167 9.43 16.48 -13.59
CA VAL A 167 10.90 16.44 -13.38
C VAL A 167 11.70 16.47 -14.69
N GLY A 168 11.02 16.50 -15.84
CA GLY A 168 11.62 16.71 -17.16
C GLY A 168 11.39 15.53 -18.10
N GLU A 169 12.12 15.54 -19.22
CA GLU A 169 12.02 14.51 -20.25
C GLU A 169 12.38 13.13 -19.71
N ASP A 170 13.46 13.01 -18.94
CA ASP A 170 13.90 11.70 -18.43
C ASP A 170 12.91 11.12 -17.41
N GLY A 171 12.22 11.96 -16.64
CA GLY A 171 11.13 11.48 -15.79
C GLY A 171 9.91 11.08 -16.60
N THR A 172 9.59 11.82 -17.65
CA THR A 172 8.48 11.42 -18.54
C THR A 172 8.78 10.08 -19.22
N ASP A 173 10.03 9.85 -19.64
CA ASP A 173 10.50 8.57 -20.14
C ASP A 173 10.39 7.46 -19.09
N ALA A 174 10.64 7.77 -17.81
CA ALA A 174 10.41 6.83 -16.72
C ALA A 174 8.92 6.47 -16.56
N ALA A 175 8.01 7.45 -16.65
CA ALA A 175 6.57 7.18 -16.63
C ALA A 175 6.14 6.31 -17.82
N LEU A 176 6.65 6.59 -19.02
CA LEU A 176 6.41 5.75 -20.21
C LEU A 176 7.01 4.35 -20.07
N SER A 177 8.15 4.20 -19.39
CA SER A 177 8.75 2.90 -19.09
C SER A 177 7.89 2.08 -18.14
N GLY A 178 7.31 2.72 -17.10
CA GLY A 178 6.29 2.09 -16.25
C GLY A 178 5.07 1.63 -17.04
N ALA A 179 4.54 2.48 -17.91
CA ALA A 179 3.45 2.10 -18.83
C ALA A 179 3.84 0.88 -19.68
N TYR A 180 5.03 0.91 -20.29
CA TYR A 180 5.49 -0.17 -21.15
C TYR A 180 5.64 -1.49 -20.39
N TYR A 181 6.10 -1.45 -19.14
CA TYR A 181 6.12 -2.63 -18.27
C TYR A 181 4.72 -3.22 -18.04
N PHE A 182 3.71 -2.39 -17.75
CA PHE A 182 2.33 -2.87 -17.62
C PHE A 182 1.79 -3.44 -18.92
N TRP A 183 2.13 -2.86 -20.07
CA TRP A 183 1.78 -3.45 -21.36
C TRP A 183 2.37 -4.85 -21.48
N LEU A 184 3.68 -5.03 -21.25
CA LEU A 184 4.35 -6.34 -21.33
C LEU A 184 3.78 -7.35 -20.32
N SER A 185 3.40 -6.89 -19.13
CA SER A 185 2.83 -7.71 -18.06
C SER A 185 1.31 -7.93 -18.21
N SER A 186 0.69 -7.47 -19.29
CA SER A 186 -0.74 -7.62 -19.54
C SER A 186 -1.09 -9.05 -19.97
N ALA A 187 -2.34 -9.47 -19.71
CA ALA A 187 -2.82 -10.80 -20.08
C ALA A 187 -2.75 -11.06 -21.61
N LYS A 188 -2.67 -9.99 -22.41
CA LYS A 188 -2.51 -10.04 -23.86
C LYS A 188 -1.09 -10.40 -24.33
N ASN A 189 -0.06 -10.15 -23.52
CA ASN A 189 1.34 -10.24 -23.96
C ASN A 189 2.05 -11.56 -23.63
N LYS A 190 1.33 -12.57 -23.12
CA LYS A 190 1.78 -13.99 -23.01
C LYS A 190 3.20 -14.20 -22.45
N ASP A 191 3.72 -13.30 -21.61
CA ASP A 191 4.97 -13.56 -20.91
C ASP A 191 4.77 -14.77 -19.97
N PRO A 192 5.57 -15.85 -20.09
CA PRO A 192 5.43 -17.05 -19.28
C PRO A 192 5.55 -16.79 -17.77
N PHE A 193 6.32 -15.77 -17.33
CA PHE A 193 6.45 -15.45 -15.91
C PHE A 193 5.22 -14.72 -15.37
N SER A 194 4.69 -13.74 -16.10
CA SER A 194 3.43 -13.05 -15.79
C SER A 194 2.24 -14.00 -15.87
N TYR A 195 2.20 -14.91 -16.84
CA TYR A 195 1.19 -15.96 -16.93
C TYR A 195 1.29 -16.93 -15.75
N TRP A 196 2.51 -17.32 -15.36
CA TRP A 196 2.74 -18.19 -14.20
C TRP A 196 2.33 -17.52 -12.88
N LEU A 197 2.74 -16.28 -12.63
CA LEU A 197 2.37 -15.51 -11.43
C LEU A 197 0.85 -15.34 -11.31
N ASN A 198 0.19 -14.97 -12.43
CA ASN A 198 -1.27 -14.92 -12.50
C ASN A 198 -1.88 -16.32 -12.28
N SER A 199 -1.31 -17.39 -12.81
CA SER A 199 -1.87 -18.74 -12.66
C SER A 199 -1.67 -19.38 -11.28
N VAL A 200 -0.68 -18.92 -10.50
CA VAL A 200 -0.35 -19.46 -9.18
C VAL A 200 -1.04 -18.64 -8.07
N ALA A 201 -1.32 -17.36 -8.30
CA ALA A 201 -2.00 -16.47 -7.36
C ALA A 201 -3.46 -16.11 -7.73
N GLY A 202 -3.91 -16.33 -8.97
CA GLY A 202 -5.18 -15.74 -9.41
C GLY A 202 -5.92 -16.49 -10.52
N THR A 203 -7.10 -17.01 -10.18
CA THR A 203 -8.12 -17.23 -11.22
C THR A 203 -8.40 -15.91 -11.96
N PRO A 204 -9.00 -15.89 -13.17
CA PRO A 204 -9.43 -14.64 -13.81
C PRO A 204 -10.23 -13.72 -12.87
N ALA A 205 -10.95 -14.28 -11.88
CA ALA A 205 -11.66 -13.53 -10.85
C ALA A 205 -10.73 -12.74 -9.91
N HIS A 206 -9.53 -13.24 -9.60
CA HIS A 206 -8.53 -12.52 -8.81
C HIS A 206 -8.10 -11.23 -9.51
N ASN A 207 -7.83 -11.26 -10.82
CA ASN A 207 -7.42 -10.07 -11.58
C ASN A 207 -8.51 -8.97 -11.61
N PHE A 208 -9.78 -9.34 -11.45
CA PHE A 208 -10.88 -8.38 -11.33
C PHE A 208 -11.21 -8.00 -9.87
N ALA A 209 -10.74 -8.79 -8.91
CA ALA A 209 -10.93 -8.56 -7.47
C ALA A 209 -9.73 -7.85 -6.82
N ASP A 210 -8.60 -7.78 -7.53
CA ASP A 210 -7.42 -7.01 -7.15
C ASP A 210 -7.75 -5.52 -6.99
N GLU A 211 -7.09 -4.86 -6.05
CA GLU A 211 -7.25 -3.42 -5.80
C GLU A 211 -6.62 -2.57 -6.90
N ASN A 212 -5.65 -3.12 -7.63
CA ASN A 212 -5.06 -2.52 -8.81
C ASN A 212 -6.03 -2.54 -9.99
N ALA A 213 -5.96 -1.50 -10.82
CA ALA A 213 -6.56 -1.59 -12.14
C ALA A 213 -5.84 -2.66 -12.98
N LEU A 214 -6.54 -3.23 -13.96
CA LEU A 214 -5.92 -4.14 -14.93
C LEU A 214 -4.70 -3.48 -15.58
N ASN A 215 -3.64 -4.24 -15.84
CA ASN A 215 -2.41 -3.73 -16.42
C ASN A 215 -2.64 -2.94 -17.73
N GLU A 216 -3.60 -3.36 -18.57
CA GLU A 216 -4.01 -2.61 -19.76
C GLU A 216 -4.63 -1.26 -19.42
N GLN A 217 -5.44 -1.17 -18.35
CA GLN A 217 -6.02 0.09 -17.89
C GLN A 217 -4.92 1.02 -17.36
N ARG A 218 -3.98 0.50 -16.56
CA ARG A 218 -2.82 1.26 -16.06
C ARG A 218 -2.01 1.83 -17.23
N PHE A 219 -1.69 1.00 -18.22
CA PHE A 219 -1.01 1.42 -19.45
C PHE A 219 -1.70 2.61 -20.16
N TYR A 220 -2.99 2.47 -20.50
CA TYR A 220 -3.73 3.53 -21.21
C TYR A 220 -3.89 4.79 -20.37
N ASN A 221 -3.99 4.65 -19.06
CA ASN A 221 -4.09 5.76 -18.13
C ASN A 221 -2.79 6.56 -18.05
N ILE A 222 -1.65 5.89 -17.91
CA ILE A 222 -0.33 6.56 -17.87
C ILE A 222 -0.06 7.26 -19.20
N LEU A 223 -0.32 6.61 -20.35
CA LEU A 223 -0.20 7.25 -21.66
C LEU A 223 -1.08 8.49 -21.78
N CYS A 224 -2.31 8.41 -21.27
CA CYS A 224 -3.22 9.54 -21.24
C CYS A 224 -2.65 10.70 -20.43
N TRP A 225 -2.16 10.46 -19.21
CA TRP A 225 -1.64 11.55 -18.39
C TRP A 225 -0.32 12.13 -18.93
N VAL A 226 0.59 11.30 -19.46
CA VAL A 226 1.80 11.77 -20.16
C VAL A 226 1.45 12.64 -21.36
N TYR A 227 0.54 12.17 -22.24
CA TYR A 227 0.06 12.96 -23.37
C TYR A 227 -0.63 14.25 -22.92
N GLY A 228 -1.44 14.18 -21.85
CA GLY A 228 -2.17 15.33 -21.33
C GLY A 228 -1.27 16.46 -20.86
N GLN A 229 -0.12 16.14 -20.26
CA GLN A 229 0.87 17.11 -19.78
C GLN A 229 1.64 17.78 -20.92
N HIS A 230 1.98 17.02 -21.97
CA HIS A 230 2.80 17.50 -23.08
C HIS A 230 2.26 17.01 -24.44
N PRO A 231 1.09 17.49 -24.88
CA PRO A 231 0.40 16.95 -26.06
C PRO A 231 1.21 17.14 -27.36
N ASP A 232 1.97 18.22 -27.47
CA ASP A 232 2.80 18.49 -28.65
C ASP A 232 3.97 17.49 -28.76
N ARG A 233 4.64 17.22 -27.64
CA ARG A 233 5.80 16.32 -27.57
C ARG A 233 5.40 14.86 -27.77
N TYR A 234 4.27 14.45 -27.17
CA TYR A 234 3.82 13.06 -27.22
C TYR A 234 2.68 12.83 -28.21
N ALA A 235 2.43 13.74 -29.15
CA ALA A 235 1.41 13.58 -30.19
C ALA A 235 1.50 12.25 -30.96
N TRP A 236 2.71 11.68 -31.03
CA TRP A 236 2.97 10.39 -31.69
C TRP A 236 2.15 9.24 -31.11
N VAL A 237 1.85 9.23 -29.80
CA VAL A 237 1.09 8.13 -29.16
C VAL A 237 -0.34 8.07 -29.69
N VAL A 238 -0.91 9.22 -30.09
CA VAL A 238 -2.23 9.30 -30.72
C VAL A 238 -2.12 9.03 -32.22
N LYS A 239 -1.13 9.63 -32.89
CA LYS A 239 -0.94 9.51 -34.35
C LYS A 239 -0.69 8.07 -34.80
N ASN A 240 0.03 7.27 -34.02
CA ASN A 240 0.29 5.86 -34.34
C ASN A 240 -0.82 4.91 -33.86
N GLY A 241 -1.90 5.43 -33.26
CA GLY A 241 -3.04 4.64 -32.78
C GLY A 241 -2.82 3.94 -31.43
N THR A 242 -1.68 4.14 -30.76
CA THR A 242 -1.42 3.52 -29.45
C THR A 242 -2.41 4.02 -28.41
N LEU A 243 -2.63 5.34 -28.33
CA LEU A 243 -3.65 5.96 -27.50
C LEU A 243 -4.85 6.32 -28.40
N PRO A 244 -6.04 5.69 -28.21
CA PRO A 244 -7.21 6.00 -29.01
C PRO A 244 -7.57 7.49 -28.92
N MET A 245 -7.87 8.12 -30.05
CA MET A 245 -8.24 9.55 -30.12
C MET A 245 -9.38 9.89 -29.13
N ALA A 246 -10.37 9.01 -29.01
CA ALA A 246 -11.47 9.18 -28.06
C ALA A 246 -11.01 9.22 -26.58
N ARG A 247 -9.94 8.49 -26.22
CA ARG A 247 -9.32 8.58 -24.88
C ARG A 247 -8.55 9.89 -24.74
N ALA A 248 -7.78 10.25 -25.76
CA ALA A 248 -6.89 11.42 -25.79
C ALA A 248 -7.62 12.76 -25.53
N GLN A 249 -8.87 12.89 -25.98
CA GLN A 249 -9.68 14.10 -25.86
C GLN A 249 -9.82 14.65 -24.43
N ARG A 250 -9.77 13.78 -23.41
CA ARG A 250 -9.94 14.19 -21.99
C ARG A 250 -8.62 14.29 -21.23
N CYS A 251 -7.52 13.88 -21.83
CA CYS A 251 -6.26 13.64 -21.14
C CYS A 251 -5.63 14.89 -20.53
N SER A 252 -5.59 16.01 -21.26
CA SER A 252 -5.03 17.27 -20.73
C SER A 252 -5.81 17.80 -19.53
N HIS A 253 -7.15 17.71 -19.56
CA HIS A 253 -7.96 18.11 -18.42
C HIS A 253 -7.77 17.16 -17.22
N GLU A 254 -7.72 15.85 -17.47
CA GLU A 254 -7.46 14.85 -16.42
C GLU A 254 -6.10 15.06 -15.74
N SER A 255 -5.03 15.26 -16.52
CA SER A 255 -3.67 15.41 -16.01
C SER A 255 -3.49 16.72 -15.21
N LEU A 256 -4.03 17.84 -15.71
CA LEU A 256 -4.00 19.14 -15.02
C LEU A 256 -4.80 19.13 -13.72
N ARG A 257 -6.01 18.57 -13.74
CA ARG A 257 -6.85 18.47 -12.53
C ARG A 257 -6.16 17.61 -11.47
N MET A 258 -5.53 16.51 -11.88
CA MET A 258 -4.88 15.61 -10.95
C MET A 258 -3.61 16.20 -10.32
N MET A 259 -2.78 16.90 -11.11
CA MET A 259 -1.67 17.70 -10.59
C MET A 259 -2.11 18.62 -9.47
N LYS A 260 -3.11 19.44 -9.78
CA LYS A 260 -3.61 20.45 -8.85
C LYS A 260 -4.15 19.83 -7.57
N ASN A 261 -4.84 18.69 -7.67
CA ASN A 261 -5.37 18.00 -6.51
C ASN A 261 -4.24 17.52 -5.58
N TRP A 262 -3.22 16.83 -6.11
CA TRP A 262 -2.10 16.36 -5.29
C TRP A 262 -1.30 17.51 -4.68
N GLU A 263 -1.06 18.59 -5.41
CA GLU A 263 -0.43 19.80 -4.86
C GLU A 263 -1.23 20.39 -3.69
N ILE A 264 -2.55 20.50 -3.85
CA ILE A 264 -3.43 21.00 -2.78
C ILE A 264 -3.39 20.06 -1.58
N LEU A 265 -3.52 18.76 -1.78
CA LEU A 265 -3.58 17.78 -0.68
C LEU A 265 -2.26 17.76 0.11
N ILE A 266 -1.11 17.70 -0.58
CA ILE A 266 0.21 17.69 0.06
C ILE A 266 0.47 19.03 0.77
N SER A 267 0.15 20.16 0.14
CA SER A 267 0.37 21.48 0.77
C SER A 267 -0.54 21.70 1.99
N GLN A 268 -1.81 21.32 1.92
CA GLN A 268 -2.74 21.41 3.05
C GLN A 268 -2.29 20.54 4.21
N ALA A 269 -1.89 19.30 3.94
CA ALA A 269 -1.41 18.41 4.99
C ALA A 269 -0.10 18.92 5.63
N SER A 270 0.81 19.47 4.82
CA SER A 270 2.04 20.10 5.32
C SER A 270 1.77 21.33 6.21
N VAL A 271 0.78 22.16 5.85
CA VAL A 271 0.35 23.31 6.67
C VAL A 271 -0.31 22.85 7.97
N GLN A 272 -1.17 21.83 7.92
CA GLN A 272 -1.78 21.26 9.13
C GLN A 272 -0.73 20.68 10.08
N GLN A 273 0.30 20.05 9.53
CA GLN A 273 1.40 19.51 10.31
C GLN A 273 2.23 20.62 11.00
N THR A 274 2.58 21.69 10.28
CA THR A 274 3.29 22.84 10.86
C THR A 274 2.45 23.55 11.93
N ALA A 275 1.15 23.72 11.68
CA ALA A 275 0.21 24.26 12.66
C ALA A 275 0.12 23.37 13.92
N ALA A 276 0.05 22.04 13.76
CA ALA A 276 0.03 21.09 14.87
C ALA A 276 1.31 21.11 15.71
N THR A 277 2.49 21.35 15.09
CA THR A 277 3.76 21.51 15.82
C THR A 277 3.93 22.88 16.50
N SER A 278 3.18 23.91 16.08
CA SER A 278 3.27 25.28 16.62
C SER A 278 2.14 25.64 17.59
N ALA A 279 1.04 24.90 17.57
CA ALA A 279 0.01 25.00 18.59
C ALA A 279 0.58 24.48 19.92
N PRO A 280 0.31 25.13 21.07
CA PRO A 280 0.56 24.50 22.36
C PRO A 280 -0.15 23.16 22.31
N GLN A 281 0.60 22.06 22.47
CA GLN A 281 0.09 20.70 22.36
C GLN A 281 -1.20 20.62 23.16
N SER A 282 -2.33 20.64 22.46
CA SER A 282 -3.53 20.05 22.96
C SER A 282 -3.14 18.58 23.09
N SER A 283 -3.01 18.15 24.35
CA SER A 283 -2.70 16.79 24.75
C SER A 283 -3.85 15.86 24.36
N ILE A 284 -4.09 15.71 23.06
CA ILE A 284 -4.88 14.62 22.51
C ILE A 284 -3.87 13.50 22.30
N PRO A 285 -3.89 12.45 23.13
CA PRO A 285 -2.93 11.36 22.99
C PRO A 285 -3.10 10.72 21.61
N LEU A 286 -1.99 10.40 20.94
CA LEU A 286 -2.04 9.61 19.71
C LEU A 286 -2.52 8.19 20.05
N LEU A 287 -3.13 7.49 19.08
CA LEU A 287 -3.58 6.10 19.30
C LEU A 287 -2.42 5.16 19.71
N SER A 288 -1.18 5.51 19.33
CA SER A 288 0.07 4.85 19.75
C SER A 288 0.38 5.01 21.23
N ASP A 289 -0.08 6.10 21.84
CA ASP A 289 0.22 6.47 23.23
C ASP A 289 -0.73 5.78 24.21
N TYR A 290 -1.86 5.27 23.71
CA TYR A 290 -2.80 4.51 24.52
C TYR A 290 -2.24 3.12 24.82
N PRO A 291 -2.34 2.66 26.07
CA PRO A 291 -1.89 1.33 26.43
C PRO A 291 -2.63 0.27 25.59
N LYS A 292 -1.86 -0.71 25.11
CA LYS A 292 -2.37 -1.85 24.34
C LYS A 292 -2.12 -3.15 25.10
N GLY A 293 -2.98 -4.12 24.87
CA GLY A 293 -2.84 -5.50 25.28
C GLY A 293 -2.99 -6.43 24.09
N ARG A 294 -3.03 -7.72 24.38
CA ARG A 294 -3.19 -8.79 23.39
C ARG A 294 -4.32 -9.70 23.82
N ILE A 295 -5.07 -10.21 22.86
CA ILE A 295 -6.04 -11.28 23.11
C ILE A 295 -5.46 -12.56 22.52
N VAL A 296 -5.36 -13.60 23.33
CA VAL A 296 -4.92 -14.92 22.88
C VAL A 296 -5.99 -15.91 23.31
N GLY A 297 -6.40 -16.80 22.43
CA GLY A 297 -7.43 -17.75 22.81
C GLY A 297 -7.46 -19.00 21.97
N ARG A 298 -8.40 -19.87 22.31
CA ARG A 298 -8.73 -21.04 21.53
C ARG A 298 -10.24 -21.17 21.41
N VAL A 299 -10.72 -21.39 20.20
CA VAL A 299 -12.08 -21.83 19.92
C VAL A 299 -12.15 -23.33 20.17
N VAL A 300 -13.05 -23.75 21.06
CA VAL A 300 -13.29 -25.15 21.37
C VAL A 300 -14.49 -25.60 20.56
N TYR A 301 -14.24 -26.48 19.62
CA TYR A 301 -15.29 -27.09 18.81
C TYR A 301 -16.21 -27.96 19.66
N PRO A 302 -17.52 -28.02 19.35
CA PRO A 302 -18.39 -29.06 19.89
C PRO A 302 -17.79 -30.43 19.53
N GLU A 303 -17.97 -31.43 20.41
CA GLU A 303 -17.52 -32.80 20.15
C GLU A 303 -18.14 -33.30 18.84
N VAL A 304 -17.36 -33.29 17.76
CA VAL A 304 -17.79 -33.85 16.49
C VAL A 304 -17.64 -35.37 16.59
N PRO A 305 -18.71 -36.17 16.45
CA PRO A 305 -18.60 -37.61 16.57
C PRO A 305 -17.77 -38.16 15.41
N SER A 306 -16.54 -38.54 15.73
CA SER A 306 -15.59 -39.46 15.07
C SER A 306 -15.49 -39.51 13.53
N SER A 307 -14.24 -39.36 13.07
CA SER A 307 -13.69 -39.70 11.74
C SER A 307 -14.33 -39.03 10.53
N GLY A 308 -13.83 -37.84 10.16
CA GLY A 308 -14.03 -37.27 8.82
C GLY A 308 -14.46 -35.80 8.74
N ALA A 309 -14.48 -35.07 9.85
CA ALA A 309 -14.68 -33.62 9.80
C ALA A 309 -13.34 -32.91 9.55
N GLU A 310 -13.24 -32.27 8.39
CA GLU A 310 -12.18 -31.30 8.09
C GLU A 310 -12.71 -29.90 8.44
N PHE A 311 -12.02 -29.21 9.34
CA PHE A 311 -12.28 -27.81 9.64
C PHE A 311 -11.71 -26.96 8.52
N SER A 312 -12.54 -26.10 7.93
CA SER A 312 -12.15 -25.34 6.74
C SER A 312 -11.65 -23.94 7.07
N GLU A 313 -12.28 -23.24 8.03
CA GLU A 313 -12.05 -21.81 8.28
C GLU A 313 -12.57 -21.40 9.67
N ILE A 314 -11.80 -20.54 10.35
CA ILE A 314 -12.20 -19.84 11.57
C ILE A 314 -12.06 -18.34 11.31
N PHE A 315 -13.08 -17.58 11.69
CA PHE A 315 -13.04 -16.13 11.66
C PHE A 315 -13.30 -15.61 13.06
N VAL A 316 -12.30 -14.97 13.65
CA VAL A 316 -12.43 -14.31 14.96
C VAL A 316 -12.50 -12.81 14.73
N MET A 317 -13.60 -12.20 15.16
CA MET A 317 -13.85 -10.77 15.02
C MET A 317 -14.04 -10.11 16.39
N LEU A 318 -13.32 -9.02 16.61
CA LEU A 318 -13.37 -8.23 17.83
C LEU A 318 -14.11 -6.91 17.59
N TYR A 319 -15.02 -6.57 18.50
CA TYR A 319 -15.86 -5.38 18.45
C TYR A 319 -15.76 -4.63 19.77
N PRO A 320 -15.75 -3.28 19.79
CA PRO A 320 -15.81 -2.54 21.04
C PRO A 320 -17.18 -2.75 21.71
N ALA A 321 -17.21 -2.78 23.04
CA ALA A 321 -18.45 -2.95 23.80
C ALA A 321 -19.27 -1.65 23.88
N THR A 322 -19.66 -1.10 22.72
CA THR A 322 -20.59 0.05 22.64
C THR A 322 -22.01 -0.40 23.02
N LYS A 323 -22.91 0.57 23.25
CA LYS A 323 -24.30 0.26 23.59
C LYS A 323 -25.01 -0.49 22.46
N GLU A 324 -24.78 -0.07 21.22
CA GLU A 324 -25.37 -0.64 20.01
C GLU A 324 -24.87 -2.07 19.79
N LEU A 325 -23.56 -2.28 19.88
CA LEU A 325 -22.93 -3.60 19.72
C LEU A 325 -23.30 -4.55 20.86
N THR A 326 -23.39 -4.05 22.09
CA THR A 326 -23.87 -4.84 23.24
C THR A 326 -25.32 -5.27 23.04
N THR A 327 -26.17 -4.38 22.51
CA THR A 327 -27.56 -4.71 22.18
C THR A 327 -27.64 -5.76 21.07
N TRP A 328 -26.80 -5.63 20.04
CA TRP A 328 -26.70 -6.59 18.95
C TRP A 328 -26.33 -7.99 19.44
N PHE A 329 -25.20 -8.11 20.14
CA PHE A 329 -24.67 -9.39 20.61
C PHE A 329 -25.51 -10.03 21.72
N SER A 330 -26.38 -9.25 22.38
CA SER A 330 -27.36 -9.77 23.33
C SER A 330 -28.65 -10.26 22.67
N ASN A 331 -28.85 -10.04 21.36
CA ASN A 331 -30.04 -10.46 20.63
C ASN A 331 -29.80 -11.81 19.92
N PRO A 332 -30.29 -12.94 20.46
CA PRO A 332 -30.06 -14.25 19.88
C PRO A 332 -30.69 -14.43 18.50
N VAL A 333 -31.77 -13.69 18.18
CA VAL A 333 -32.40 -13.73 16.85
C VAL A 333 -31.50 -13.03 15.81
N ALA A 334 -30.87 -11.91 16.18
CA ALA A 334 -29.95 -11.19 15.32
C ALA A 334 -28.69 -12.02 15.06
N VAL A 335 -28.06 -12.54 16.12
CA VAL A 335 -26.87 -13.40 16.03
C VAL A 335 -27.15 -14.68 15.23
N LYS A 336 -28.31 -15.32 15.43
CA LYS A 336 -28.68 -16.51 14.64
C LYS A 336 -28.91 -16.21 13.16
N LYS A 337 -29.39 -15.02 12.81
CA LYS A 337 -29.74 -14.65 11.42
C LYS A 337 -28.56 -14.10 10.63
N GLN A 338 -27.71 -13.30 11.27
CA GLN A 338 -26.64 -12.54 10.61
C GLN A 338 -25.25 -12.82 11.20
N GLY A 339 -25.17 -13.64 12.26
CA GLY A 339 -23.91 -14.04 12.85
C GLY A 339 -23.12 -12.87 13.43
N CYS A 340 -21.84 -12.83 13.08
CA CYS A 340 -20.95 -11.74 13.44
C CYS A 340 -21.07 -10.53 12.49
N LEU A 341 -21.88 -10.60 11.43
CA LEU A 341 -22.07 -9.47 10.52
C LEU A 341 -23.01 -8.44 11.14
N VAL A 342 -22.44 -7.42 11.77
CA VAL A 342 -23.17 -6.33 12.41
C VAL A 342 -23.52 -5.24 11.38
N PRO A 343 -24.67 -4.54 11.49
CA PRO A 343 -24.98 -3.37 10.68
C PRO A 343 -23.87 -2.31 10.69
N ARG A 344 -23.58 -1.74 9.52
CA ARG A 344 -22.51 -0.76 9.32
C ARG A 344 -22.64 0.46 10.25
N ASP A 345 -23.85 0.92 10.50
CA ASP A 345 -24.10 2.08 11.36
C ASP A 345 -23.73 1.86 12.84
N TYR A 346 -23.47 0.60 13.24
CA TYR A 346 -23.04 0.26 14.60
C TYR A 346 -21.52 0.09 14.71
N LEU A 347 -20.79 0.10 13.59
CA LEU A 347 -19.36 -0.12 13.54
C LEU A 347 -18.60 1.20 13.64
N PRO A 348 -17.79 1.40 14.69
CA PRO A 348 -16.81 2.47 14.71
C PRO A 348 -15.73 2.21 13.66
N ASP A 349 -15.05 3.29 13.23
CA ASP A 349 -13.93 3.18 12.30
C ASP A 349 -12.86 2.20 12.80
N GLY A 350 -12.35 1.37 11.89
CA GLY A 350 -11.34 0.34 12.19
C GLY A 350 -11.88 -0.93 12.87
N PHE A 351 -13.19 -1.16 12.88
CA PHE A 351 -13.80 -2.39 13.39
C PHE A 351 -14.71 -3.10 12.38
N PRO A 352 -14.86 -4.44 12.46
CA PRO A 352 -14.21 -5.32 13.43
C PRO A 352 -12.70 -5.47 13.21
N ARG A 353 -11.97 -5.78 14.27
CA ARG A 353 -10.59 -6.28 14.13
C ARG A 353 -10.62 -7.79 13.97
N PHE A 354 -9.87 -8.31 13.01
CA PHE A 354 -9.75 -9.73 12.78
C PHE A 354 -8.60 -10.32 13.58
N GLY A 355 -8.80 -11.53 14.10
CA GLY A 355 -7.73 -12.30 14.72
C GLY A 355 -7.05 -13.23 13.73
N ASP A 356 -5.74 -13.37 13.87
CA ASP A 356 -4.98 -14.42 13.21
C ASP A 356 -5.38 -15.74 13.85
N SER A 357 -5.99 -16.65 13.09
CA SER A 357 -6.48 -17.92 13.61
C SER A 357 -5.93 -19.10 12.83
N ASP A 358 -5.63 -20.19 13.55
CA ASP A 358 -5.11 -21.43 13.00
C ASP A 358 -6.21 -22.50 12.99
N THR A 359 -6.01 -23.52 12.16
CA THR A 359 -6.85 -24.70 12.00
C THR A 359 -7.00 -25.53 13.29
N ASP A 360 -6.12 -25.36 14.28
CA ASP A 360 -6.21 -25.99 15.61
C ASP A 360 -7.17 -25.26 16.58
N GLY A 361 -7.79 -24.16 16.14
CA GLY A 361 -8.68 -23.34 16.94
C GLY A 361 -7.99 -22.21 17.69
N SER A 362 -6.65 -22.15 17.71
CA SER A 362 -5.94 -21.06 18.35
C SER A 362 -6.09 -19.76 17.56
N PHE A 363 -6.11 -18.63 18.28
CA PHE A 363 -6.13 -17.31 17.66
C PHE A 363 -5.40 -16.26 18.50
N THR A 364 -4.91 -15.22 17.82
CA THR A 364 -4.28 -14.05 18.44
C THR A 364 -4.82 -12.76 17.82
N ILE A 365 -5.03 -11.74 18.66
CA ILE A 365 -5.30 -10.36 18.24
C ILE A 365 -4.31 -9.46 18.97
N ASN A 366 -3.37 -8.89 18.20
CA ASN A 366 -2.32 -8.02 18.71
C ASN A 366 -2.78 -6.56 18.75
N ASP A 367 -2.04 -5.73 19.49
CA ASP A 367 -2.20 -4.27 19.51
C ASP A 367 -3.63 -3.77 19.82
N VAL A 368 -4.34 -4.48 20.70
CA VAL A 368 -5.70 -4.14 21.11
C VAL A 368 -5.64 -3.08 22.20
N LEU A 369 -6.29 -1.93 21.98
CA LEU A 369 -6.37 -0.87 22.99
C LEU A 369 -6.99 -1.39 24.30
N VAL A 370 -6.54 -0.84 25.43
CA VAL A 370 -7.18 -1.12 26.72
C VAL A 370 -8.65 -0.72 26.65
N GLY A 371 -9.53 -1.65 27.00
CA GLY A 371 -10.96 -1.45 26.85
C GLY A 371 -11.78 -2.70 27.10
N THR A 372 -13.07 -2.58 26.86
CA THR A 372 -14.02 -3.71 26.92
C THR A 372 -14.53 -4.00 25.53
N TYR A 373 -14.53 -5.28 25.15
CA TYR A 373 -14.82 -5.75 23.81
C TYR A 373 -15.78 -6.93 23.81
N HIS A 374 -16.47 -7.15 22.71
CA HIS A 374 -17.16 -8.39 22.38
C HIS A 374 -16.35 -9.13 21.33
N LEU A 375 -16.18 -10.43 21.50
CA LEU A 375 -15.56 -11.29 20.49
C LEU A 375 -16.62 -12.19 19.90
N CYS A 376 -16.68 -12.26 18.58
CA CYS A 376 -17.56 -13.14 17.85
C CYS A 376 -16.71 -14.03 16.95
N ALA A 377 -16.80 -15.34 17.14
CA ALA A 377 -16.10 -16.33 16.35
C ALA A 377 -17.09 -17.10 15.49
N VAL A 378 -16.82 -17.17 14.19
CA VAL A 378 -17.51 -18.07 13.26
C VAL A 378 -16.55 -19.19 12.93
N TYR A 379 -17.01 -20.43 13.04
CA TYR A 379 -16.22 -21.57 12.60
C TYR A 379 -17.08 -22.52 11.78
N THR A 380 -16.48 -23.05 10.72
CA THR A 380 -17.18 -23.92 9.76
C THR A 380 -16.49 -25.26 9.64
N TRP A 381 -17.29 -26.31 9.50
CA TRP A 381 -16.80 -27.67 9.32
C TRP A 381 -17.68 -28.44 8.35
N ASN A 382 -17.07 -29.39 7.65
CA ASN A 382 -17.80 -30.27 6.76
C ASN A 382 -18.24 -31.53 7.51
N THR A 383 -19.50 -31.94 7.34
CA THR A 383 -19.96 -33.25 7.81
C THR A 383 -20.34 -34.12 6.62
N LYS A 384 -19.84 -35.36 6.59
CA LYS A 384 -20.24 -36.38 5.62
C LYS A 384 -21.37 -37.22 6.21
N ARG A 385 -22.57 -37.14 5.63
CA ARG A 385 -23.67 -38.05 5.97
C ARG A 385 -24.26 -38.61 4.67
N GLN A 386 -24.22 -39.94 4.51
CA GLN A 386 -24.81 -40.66 3.37
C GLN A 386 -24.42 -40.08 1.99
N ASN A 387 -23.12 -39.91 1.71
CA ASN A 387 -22.60 -39.38 0.43
C ASN A 387 -23.05 -37.96 0.05
N ARG A 388 -23.50 -37.15 1.01
CA ARG A 388 -23.64 -35.70 0.84
C ARG A 388 -22.68 -34.98 1.76
N ASP A 389 -21.90 -34.08 1.19
CA ASP A 389 -21.13 -33.07 1.94
C ASP A 389 -22.12 -31.98 2.37
N SER A 390 -22.18 -31.71 3.68
CA SER A 390 -22.90 -30.56 4.21
C SER A 390 -21.96 -29.70 5.05
N LYS A 391 -21.82 -28.43 4.67
CA LYS A 391 -21.12 -27.42 5.47
C LYS A 391 -22.00 -27.05 6.67
N ARG A 392 -21.39 -27.06 7.84
CA ARG A 392 -21.97 -26.60 9.10
C ARG A 392 -21.21 -25.35 9.54
N GLU A 393 -21.91 -24.50 10.26
CA GLU A 393 -21.40 -23.27 10.83
C GLU A 393 -21.93 -23.17 12.25
N ALA A 394 -21.08 -22.72 13.16
CA ALA A 394 -21.48 -22.31 14.50
C ALA A 394 -20.83 -20.98 14.84
N ILE A 395 -21.48 -20.27 15.75
CA ILE A 395 -21.17 -18.89 16.09
C ILE A 395 -21.10 -18.80 17.60
N ALA A 396 -19.96 -18.35 18.10
CA ALA A 396 -19.73 -18.18 19.51
C ALA A 396 -19.47 -16.71 19.80
N VAL A 397 -20.17 -16.17 20.81
CA VAL A 397 -20.02 -14.78 21.23
C VAL A 397 -19.54 -14.74 22.67
N VAL A 398 -18.40 -14.09 22.89
CA VAL A 398 -17.84 -13.82 24.22
C VAL A 398 -17.97 -12.34 24.50
N PRO A 399 -18.99 -11.93 25.30
CA PRO A 399 -19.19 -10.52 25.58
C PRO A 399 -18.25 -10.00 26.67
N ASN A 400 -18.02 -8.69 26.66
CA ASN A 400 -17.38 -7.94 27.74
C ASN A 400 -15.96 -8.42 28.14
N ILE A 401 -15.15 -8.81 27.16
CA ILE A 401 -13.73 -9.11 27.33
C ILE A 401 -13.00 -7.83 27.72
N LYS A 402 -12.32 -7.84 28.86
CA LYS A 402 -11.48 -6.73 29.30
C LYS A 402 -10.04 -6.94 28.82
N VAL A 403 -9.52 -5.98 28.08
CA VAL A 403 -8.12 -5.95 27.66
C VAL A 403 -7.37 -4.96 28.53
N GLN A 404 -6.26 -5.41 29.13
CA GLN A 404 -5.39 -4.59 29.98
C GLN A 404 -4.00 -4.44 29.36
N ALA A 405 -3.33 -3.34 29.71
CA ALA A 405 -2.03 -2.96 29.18
C ALA A 405 -0.98 -4.07 29.40
N GLY A 406 -0.26 -4.48 28.35
CA GLY A 406 0.85 -5.43 28.46
C GLY A 406 0.44 -6.83 28.96
N THR A 407 -0.85 -7.18 28.90
CA THR A 407 -1.35 -8.49 29.33
C THR A 407 -2.02 -9.23 28.18
N ASP A 408 -1.99 -10.56 28.29
CA ASP A 408 -2.76 -11.45 27.43
C ASP A 408 -4.13 -11.71 28.07
N ALA A 409 -5.20 -11.24 27.43
CA ALA A 409 -6.54 -11.72 27.72
C ALA A 409 -6.67 -13.14 27.14
N LYS A 410 -6.61 -14.15 28.02
CA LYS A 410 -6.72 -15.56 27.65
C LYS A 410 -8.18 -15.99 27.55
N LEU A 411 -8.59 -16.50 26.40
CA LEU A 411 -9.98 -16.86 26.14
C LEU A 411 -10.13 -18.32 25.70
N THR A 412 -11.19 -18.95 26.17
CA THR A 412 -11.73 -20.18 25.59
C THR A 412 -13.10 -19.86 25.04
N VAL A 413 -13.25 -19.94 23.72
CA VAL A 413 -14.48 -19.59 23.03
C VAL A 413 -15.28 -20.86 22.78
N ARG A 414 -16.55 -20.89 23.19
CA ARG A 414 -17.48 -22.01 23.04
C ARG A 414 -18.80 -21.48 22.52
N GLU A 415 -19.51 -22.30 21.73
CA GLU A 415 -20.87 -22.02 21.24
C GLU A 415 -21.85 -21.68 22.38
#